data_AF-A0AAW1B319-F1
#
_entry.id   AF-A0AAW1B319-F1
#
_cell.length_a   1.000
_cell.length_b   1.000
_cell.length_c   1.000
_cell.angle_alpha   90.00
_cell.angle_beta   90.00
_cell.angle_gamma   90.00
#
_symmetry.space_group_name_H-M   'P 1'
#
loop_
_entity.id
_entity.type
_entity.pdbx_description
1 polymer ?
#
loop_
_entity_poly.entity_id
_entity_poly.type
_entity_poly.pdbx_seq_one_letter_code
_entity_poly.pdbx_strand_id
1 'polypeptide(L)'
;MERREGEKKEGRKKGRKEGRKEGRKEGRKEGRKEGRKEGKFSLYNPKKFEWKERSPMKIARSLFGTTVHNGKIYVAAGVTDSGLTSSVEVYNIATDKWEPFVDFPQERSSVSLVSLAGTLYLIGGFATIESESGELVPTELNDVWRYDEEGKKWEGVLREIQYASSATFLPVRLNVLRLTKM
;
A
#
# COMPACT_ATOMS: atom_id res chain seq x y z
N MET A 1 -29.88 -70.92 38.92
CA MET A 1 -28.98 -71.76 39.73
C MET A 1 -27.68 -71.01 39.89
N GLU A 2 -27.39 -70.60 41.12
CA GLU A 2 -26.18 -69.89 41.55
C GLU A 2 -24.91 -70.74 41.44
N ARG A 3 -23.75 -70.05 41.36
CA ARG A 3 -22.46 -70.31 42.05
C ARG A 3 -21.41 -69.36 41.42
N ARG A 4 -20.91 -68.31 42.10
CA ARG A 4 -19.76 -68.28 43.06
C ARG A 4 -18.55 -69.09 42.57
N GLU A 5 -17.29 -68.71 42.64
CA GLU A 5 -16.49 -67.54 43.07
C GLU A 5 -15.02 -67.93 42.77
N GLY A 6 -14.11 -66.95 42.74
CA GLY A 6 -12.66 -67.16 42.93
C GLY A 6 -11.80 -66.95 41.67
N GLU A 7 -10.67 -66.27 41.69
CA GLU A 7 -9.89 -65.67 42.76
C GLU A 7 -8.93 -64.63 42.17
N LYS A 8 -8.60 -63.62 42.98
CA LYS A 8 -7.64 -62.54 42.76
C LYS A 8 -6.23 -63.07 42.50
N LYS A 9 -5.40 -62.29 41.78
CA LYS A 9 -4.13 -61.83 42.37
C LYS A 9 -3.78 -60.41 41.92
N GLU A 10 -3.65 -59.60 42.94
CA GLU A 10 -3.28 -58.19 42.97
C GLU A 10 -1.76 -58.07 42.83
N GLY A 11 -1.30 -57.24 41.90
CA GLY A 11 0.11 -56.91 41.69
C GLY A 11 0.28 -55.40 41.55
N ARG A 12 0.14 -54.71 42.68
CA ARG A 12 0.29 -53.26 42.84
C ARG A 12 1.76 -52.91 43.04
N LYS A 13 2.30 -51.98 42.24
CA LYS A 13 3.21 -50.85 42.58
C LYS A 13 4.12 -50.52 41.39
N LYS A 14 4.02 -49.33 40.80
CA LYS A 14 4.48 -48.00 41.28
C LYS A 14 5.80 -47.64 40.60
N GLY A 15 5.72 -46.74 39.63
CA GLY A 15 6.83 -45.99 39.04
C GLY A 15 6.22 -44.90 38.14
N ARG A 16 5.77 -43.80 38.74
CA ARG A 16 6.49 -42.50 38.72
C ARG A 16 6.63 -42.01 37.28
N LYS A 17 5.59 -41.35 36.74
CA LYS A 17 5.49 -39.87 36.65
C LYS A 17 6.85 -39.23 36.32
N GLU A 18 7.09 -38.95 35.05
CA GLU A 18 7.79 -37.75 34.55
C GLU A 18 7.80 -37.78 33.02
N GLY A 19 7.52 -36.64 32.38
CA GLY A 19 7.58 -36.49 30.92
C GLY A 19 6.35 -35.86 30.25
N ARG A 20 5.25 -35.58 30.97
CA ARG A 20 4.14 -34.78 30.43
C ARG A 20 4.20 -33.36 30.96
N LYS A 21 4.87 -32.50 30.20
CA LYS A 21 4.66 -31.05 29.98
C LYS A 21 6.01 -30.37 29.82
N GLU A 22 6.48 -30.24 28.59
CA GLU A 22 7.32 -29.11 28.17
C GLU A 22 7.51 -29.16 26.66
N GLY A 23 7.43 -28.00 26.00
CA GLY A 23 7.67 -27.89 24.56
C GLY A 23 6.59 -27.16 23.75
N ARG A 24 5.56 -26.57 24.37
CA ARG A 24 4.64 -25.69 23.62
C ARG A 24 4.17 -24.49 24.44
N LYS A 25 5.08 -23.54 24.62
CA LYS A 25 4.86 -22.08 24.69
C LYS A 25 6.25 -21.45 24.92
N GLU A 26 6.44 -20.24 24.38
CA GLU A 26 7.69 -19.45 24.32
C GLU A 26 8.67 -19.89 23.22
N GLY A 27 9.15 -19.05 22.30
CA GLY A 27 9.07 -17.60 22.17
C GLY A 27 8.61 -17.18 20.77
N ARG A 28 7.33 -16.79 20.65
CA ARG A 28 6.87 -15.85 19.62
C ARG A 28 6.64 -14.52 20.32
N LYS A 29 7.71 -13.87 20.76
CA LYS A 29 7.73 -12.50 21.28
C LYS A 29 9.18 -12.08 21.47
N GLU A 30 9.93 -12.03 20.37
CA GLU A 30 11.18 -11.28 20.34
C GLU A 30 11.11 -10.25 19.21
N GLY A 31 10.81 -9.02 19.62
CA GLY A 31 11.20 -7.79 18.95
C GLY A 31 10.65 -7.55 17.54
N ARG A 32 9.37 -7.16 17.41
CA ARG A 32 9.08 -6.07 16.46
C ARG A 32 9.67 -4.79 17.07
N LYS A 33 10.99 -4.66 16.94
CA LYS A 33 11.73 -3.47 17.37
C LYS A 33 11.31 -2.32 16.47
N GLU A 34 10.65 -1.35 17.10
CA GLU A 34 10.38 0.02 16.63
C GLU A 34 9.61 0.21 15.32
N GLY A 35 8.87 1.33 15.31
CA GLY A 35 7.85 1.64 14.33
C GLY A 35 8.35 1.72 12.89
N ARG A 36 7.38 1.69 11.97
CA ARG A 36 7.53 1.98 10.55
C ARG A 36 8.03 3.43 10.36
N LYS A 37 9.31 3.72 10.66
CA LYS A 37 9.78 5.09 10.88
C LYS A 37 10.62 5.70 9.75
N GLU A 38 10.70 5.09 8.57
CA GLU A 38 11.47 5.66 7.47
C GLU A 38 10.73 5.47 6.15
N GLY A 39 10.66 6.53 5.33
CA GLY A 39 10.19 6.49 3.95
C GLY A 39 11.16 5.73 3.05
N LYS A 40 11.52 4.51 3.43
CA LYS A 40 12.56 3.69 2.81
C LYS A 40 12.28 3.53 1.32
N PHE A 41 13.32 3.75 0.53
CA PHE A 41 13.28 3.61 -0.91
C PHE A 41 14.47 2.76 -1.34
N SER A 42 14.20 1.70 -2.10
CA SER A 42 15.22 0.74 -2.53
C SER A 42 15.13 0.48 -4.03
N LEU A 43 16.27 0.38 -4.68
CA LEU A 43 16.41 0.06 -6.09
C LEU A 43 16.87 -1.38 -6.25
N TYR A 44 16.21 -2.15 -7.12
CA TYR A 44 16.65 -3.49 -7.49
C TYR A 44 17.44 -3.46 -8.80
N ASN A 45 18.61 -4.11 -8.82
CA ASN A 45 19.38 -4.33 -10.04
C ASN A 45 19.27 -5.80 -10.48
N PRO A 46 18.55 -6.11 -11.57
CA PRO A 46 18.35 -7.49 -12.00
C PRO A 46 19.61 -8.15 -12.58
N LYS A 47 20.61 -7.39 -13.02
CA LYS A 47 21.87 -7.96 -13.53
C LYS A 47 22.79 -8.45 -12.42
N LYS A 48 22.69 -7.84 -11.24
CA LYS A 48 23.50 -8.16 -10.05
C LYS A 48 22.70 -8.90 -8.98
N PHE A 49 21.39 -9.02 -9.17
CA PHE A 49 20.44 -9.60 -8.22
C PHE A 49 20.53 -8.96 -6.82
N GLU A 50 20.79 -7.66 -6.76
CA GLU A 50 21.00 -6.92 -5.50
C GLU A 50 19.94 -5.82 -5.30
N TRP A 51 19.58 -5.61 -4.03
CA TRP A 51 18.83 -4.43 -3.61
C TRP A 51 19.79 -3.41 -3.02
N LYS A 52 19.64 -2.15 -3.41
CA LYS A 52 20.39 -1.03 -2.86
C LYS A 52 19.44 0.01 -2.29
N GLU A 53 19.63 0.33 -1.01
CA GLU A 53 18.91 1.41 -0.36
C GLU A 53 19.33 2.76 -0.94
N ARG A 54 18.36 3.66 -1.06
CA ARG A 54 18.48 4.99 -1.64
C ARG A 54 17.98 6.02 -0.65
N SER A 55 18.15 7.30 -0.99
CA SER A 55 17.64 8.38 -0.14
C SER A 55 16.14 8.16 0.15
N PRO A 56 15.74 8.19 1.43
CA PRO A 56 14.34 7.97 1.80
C PRO A 56 13.48 9.19 1.43
N MET A 57 12.20 8.96 1.21
CA MET A 57 11.19 10.03 1.09
C MET A 57 11.17 10.86 2.37
N LYS A 58 10.84 12.16 2.26
CA LYS A 58 10.70 13.04 3.43
C LYS A 58 9.46 12.68 4.24
N ILE A 59 8.37 12.35 3.57
CA ILE A 59 7.11 11.94 4.20
C ILE A 59 6.92 10.44 3.97
N ALA A 60 7.02 9.67 5.06
CA ALA A 60 6.70 8.26 5.05
C ALA A 60 5.20 8.07 4.77
N ARG A 61 4.89 7.26 3.74
CA ARG A 61 3.53 7.08 3.22
C ARG A 61 3.27 5.65 2.77
N SER A 62 2.00 5.27 2.68
CA SER A 62 1.51 4.00 2.14
C SER A 62 0.27 4.23 1.28
N LEU A 63 -0.11 3.27 0.41
CA LEU A 63 -1.26 3.43 -0.50
C LEU A 63 -1.20 4.75 -1.30
N PHE A 64 -0.04 5.09 -1.84
CA PHE A 64 0.21 6.31 -2.60
C PHE A 64 0.31 5.98 -4.10
N GLY A 65 0.12 6.99 -4.96
CA GLY A 65 0.36 6.85 -6.39
C GLY A 65 1.83 7.06 -6.71
N THR A 66 2.36 6.31 -7.67
CA THR A 66 3.75 6.47 -8.14
C THR A 66 3.84 6.32 -9.65
N THR A 67 4.72 7.10 -10.28
CA THR A 67 5.01 6.96 -11.71
C THR A 67 6.38 7.53 -12.07
N VAL A 68 6.89 7.14 -13.23
CA VAL A 68 8.06 7.80 -13.83
C VAL A 68 7.57 8.86 -14.81
N HIS A 69 8.02 10.09 -14.61
CA HIS A 69 7.67 11.22 -15.46
C HIS A 69 8.90 12.10 -15.66
N ASN A 70 9.19 12.47 -16.92
CA ASN A 70 10.36 13.27 -17.31
C ASN A 70 11.69 12.80 -16.67
N GLY A 71 11.88 11.47 -16.59
CA GLY A 71 13.11 10.86 -16.03
C GLY A 71 13.24 10.90 -14.51
N LYS A 72 12.23 11.38 -13.78
CA LYS A 72 12.15 11.39 -12.32
C LYS A 72 11.02 10.49 -11.82
N ILE A 73 11.08 10.08 -10.56
CA ILE A 73 10.02 9.28 -9.92
C ILE A 73 9.14 10.22 -9.10
N TYR A 74 7.85 10.22 -9.38
CA TYR A 74 6.86 11.03 -8.68
C TYR A 74 6.11 10.13 -7.70
N VAL A 75 5.88 10.62 -6.49
CA VAL A 75 4.97 10.02 -5.52
C VAL A 75 3.96 11.05 -5.07
N ALA A 76 2.69 10.69 -5.03
CA ALA A 76 1.60 11.60 -4.70
C ALA A 76 0.62 10.96 -3.73
N ALA A 77 0.13 11.79 -2.81
CA ALA A 77 -0.86 11.43 -1.80
C ALA A 77 -0.45 10.22 -0.96
N GLY A 78 -1.42 9.56 -0.31
CA GLY A 78 -1.25 8.34 0.48
C GLY A 78 -1.70 8.49 1.93
N VAL A 79 -1.46 7.43 2.70
CA VAL A 79 -1.70 7.36 4.14
C VAL A 79 -0.37 7.49 4.88
N THR A 80 -0.30 8.48 5.75
CA THR A 80 0.79 8.77 6.69
C THR A 80 0.36 8.41 8.11
N ASP A 81 1.26 8.56 9.08
CA ASP A 81 0.92 8.35 10.50
C ASP A 81 -0.09 9.37 11.04
N SER A 82 -0.22 10.54 10.40
CA SER A 82 -1.18 11.60 10.77
C SER A 82 -2.49 11.55 9.99
N GLY A 83 -2.68 10.56 9.10
CA GLY A 83 -3.87 10.44 8.25
C GLY A 83 -3.54 10.53 6.76
N LEU A 84 -4.50 10.96 5.96
CA LEU A 84 -4.30 11.17 4.53
C LEU A 84 -3.31 12.31 4.29
N THR A 85 -2.65 12.30 3.13
CA THR A 85 -1.82 13.42 2.70
C THR A 85 -2.14 13.78 1.27
N SER A 86 -2.01 15.06 0.94
CA SER A 86 -2.03 15.60 -0.42
C SER A 86 -0.64 15.78 -1.01
N SER A 87 0.41 15.59 -0.19
CA SER A 87 1.77 15.96 -0.56
C SER A 87 2.27 15.20 -1.78
N VAL A 88 3.07 15.89 -2.61
CA VAL A 88 3.75 15.29 -3.76
C VAL A 88 5.26 15.46 -3.61
N GLU A 89 6.01 14.37 -3.79
CA GLU A 89 7.47 14.37 -3.76
C GLU A 89 8.02 13.79 -5.06
N VAL A 90 9.17 14.31 -5.48
CA VAL A 90 9.85 13.90 -6.72
C VAL A 90 11.26 13.46 -6.40
N TYR A 91 11.61 12.25 -6.81
CA TYR A 91 12.95 11.72 -6.70
C TYR A 91 13.72 11.92 -8.00
N ASN A 92 14.83 12.62 -7.89
CA ASN A 92 15.80 12.77 -8.95
C ASN A 92 16.81 11.62 -8.89
N ILE A 93 16.73 10.72 -9.89
CA ILE A 93 17.56 9.51 -9.98
C ILE A 93 19.05 9.85 -10.12
N ALA A 94 19.39 10.96 -10.78
CA ALA A 94 20.77 11.36 -11.02
C ALA A 94 21.45 11.89 -9.75
N THR A 95 20.71 12.59 -8.90
CA THR A 95 21.24 13.22 -7.68
C THR A 95 20.97 12.42 -6.41
N ASP A 96 20.16 11.36 -6.49
CA ASP A 96 19.71 10.55 -5.35
C ASP A 96 19.04 11.42 -4.27
N LYS A 97 18.12 12.31 -4.67
CA LYS A 97 17.45 13.26 -3.77
C LYS A 97 15.95 13.36 -4.03
N TRP A 98 15.21 13.53 -2.94
CA TRP A 98 13.79 13.87 -2.96
C TRP A 98 13.59 15.38 -2.82
N GLU A 99 12.77 15.93 -3.70
CA GLU A 99 12.38 17.33 -3.78
C GLU A 99 10.87 17.44 -3.58
N PRO A 100 10.37 18.46 -2.86
CA PRO A 100 8.94 18.71 -2.79
C PRO A 100 8.41 19.14 -4.16
N PHE A 101 7.15 18.82 -4.43
CA PHE A 101 6.43 19.23 -5.63
C PHE A 101 5.12 19.90 -5.26
N VAL A 102 4.37 20.37 -6.26
CA VAL A 102 3.05 20.98 -6.03
C VAL A 102 2.10 19.95 -5.44
N ASP A 103 1.63 20.23 -4.24
CA ASP A 103 0.68 19.39 -3.52
C ASP A 103 -0.63 19.23 -4.30
N PHE A 104 -1.25 18.05 -4.16
CA PHE A 104 -2.55 17.80 -4.77
C PHE A 104 -3.65 18.57 -4.02
N PRO A 105 -4.72 19.05 -4.67
CA PRO A 105 -5.72 19.89 -4.00
C PRO A 105 -6.55 19.20 -2.91
N GLN A 106 -6.46 17.88 -2.78
CA GLN A 106 -7.23 17.09 -1.81
C GLN A 106 -6.35 15.99 -1.20
N GLU A 107 -6.50 15.70 0.09
CA GLU A 107 -5.82 14.55 0.69
C GLU A 107 -6.49 13.25 0.23
N ARG A 108 -5.70 12.28 -0.25
CA ARG A 108 -6.22 11.02 -0.80
C ARG A 108 -5.36 9.82 -0.46
N SER A 109 -5.93 8.63 -0.55
CA SER A 109 -5.21 7.36 -0.59
C SER A 109 -5.57 6.55 -1.83
N SER A 110 -4.76 5.55 -2.16
CA SER A 110 -4.93 4.64 -3.30
C SER A 110 -5.09 5.35 -4.65
N VAL A 111 -4.48 6.53 -4.80
CA VAL A 111 -4.49 7.27 -6.07
C VAL A 111 -3.62 6.56 -7.11
N SER A 112 -3.99 6.69 -8.37
CA SER A 112 -3.14 6.24 -9.50
C SER A 112 -2.45 7.42 -10.15
N LEU A 113 -1.12 7.37 -10.27
CA LEU A 113 -0.35 8.34 -11.07
C LEU A 113 0.00 7.74 -12.43
N VAL A 114 -0.26 8.48 -13.50
CA VAL A 114 -0.02 8.05 -14.87
C VAL A 114 0.71 9.13 -15.64
N SER A 115 1.85 8.77 -16.24
CA SER A 115 2.54 9.61 -17.22
C SER A 115 2.06 9.21 -18.62
N LEU A 116 1.40 10.11 -19.34
CA LEU A 116 0.84 9.86 -20.65
C LEU A 116 1.16 11.03 -21.59
N ALA A 117 1.87 10.72 -22.69
CA ALA A 117 2.20 11.66 -23.76
C ALA A 117 2.85 12.98 -23.28
N GLY A 118 3.68 12.91 -22.23
CA GLY A 118 4.36 14.09 -21.66
C GLY A 118 3.56 14.83 -20.60
N THR A 119 2.36 14.36 -20.24
CA THR A 119 1.53 14.95 -19.19
C THR A 119 1.40 14.00 -18.01
N LEU A 120 1.44 14.54 -16.79
CA LEU A 120 1.22 13.79 -15.56
C LEU A 120 -0.26 13.85 -15.17
N TYR A 121 -0.85 12.69 -14.89
CA TYR A 121 -2.23 12.54 -14.46
C TYR A 121 -2.29 11.90 -13.08
N LEU A 122 -3.26 12.34 -12.28
CA LEU A 122 -3.66 11.71 -11.03
C LEU A 122 -5.12 11.28 -11.16
N ILE A 123 -5.39 10.01 -10.90
CA ILE A 123 -6.70 9.40 -11.14
C ILE A 123 -7.21 8.76 -9.85
N GLY A 124 -8.42 9.15 -9.47
CA GLY A 124 -9.23 8.54 -8.43
C GLY A 124 -8.63 8.54 -7.02
N GLY A 125 -8.87 7.45 -6.30
CA GLY A 125 -8.46 7.23 -4.92
C GLY A 125 -9.59 7.47 -3.91
N PHE A 126 -9.28 7.34 -2.62
CA PHE A 126 -10.22 7.57 -1.52
C PHE A 126 -9.94 8.90 -0.85
N ALA A 127 -10.98 9.72 -0.70
CA ALA A 127 -10.95 10.97 0.03
C ALA A 127 -12.00 10.97 1.15
N THR A 128 -11.79 11.79 2.17
CA THR A 128 -12.83 12.07 3.16
C THR A 128 -13.69 13.22 2.65
N ILE A 129 -14.99 12.99 2.53
CA ILE A 129 -15.96 13.98 2.05
C ILE A 129 -17.03 14.17 3.13
N GLU A 130 -17.44 15.42 3.34
CA GLU A 130 -18.53 15.75 4.25
C GLU A 130 -19.87 15.45 3.57
N SER A 131 -20.70 14.64 4.21
CA SER A 131 -22.06 14.32 3.76
C SER A 131 -23.01 15.50 4.03
N GLU A 132 -24.22 15.43 3.48
CA GLU A 132 -25.29 16.42 3.77
C GLU A 132 -25.63 16.50 5.27
N SER A 133 -25.33 15.45 6.05
CA SER A 133 -25.51 15.41 7.51
C SER A 133 -24.31 15.96 8.30
N GLY A 134 -23.27 16.45 7.63
CA GLY A 134 -22.03 16.92 8.27
C GLY A 134 -21.10 15.79 8.72
N GLU A 135 -21.36 14.54 8.30
CA GLU A 135 -20.54 13.39 8.66
C GLU A 135 -19.38 13.24 7.67
N LEU A 136 -18.18 12.98 8.19
CA LEU A 136 -17.00 12.74 7.37
C LEU A 136 -16.96 11.28 6.90
N VAL A 137 -17.27 11.06 5.61
CA VAL A 137 -17.37 9.72 5.03
C VAL A 137 -16.22 9.45 4.06
N PRO A 138 -15.47 8.36 4.22
CA PRO A 138 -14.51 7.91 3.22
C PRO A 138 -15.23 7.52 1.93
N THR A 139 -14.89 8.20 0.83
CA THR A 139 -15.54 8.05 -0.46
C THR A 139 -14.52 7.73 -1.55
N GLU A 140 -14.82 6.71 -2.36
CA GLU A 140 -14.04 6.41 -3.57
C GLU A 140 -14.35 7.45 -4.65
N LEU A 141 -13.30 7.94 -5.30
CA LEU A 141 -13.38 8.86 -6.42
C LEU A 141 -12.77 8.19 -7.66
N ASN A 142 -13.36 8.46 -8.81
CA ASN A 142 -12.90 8.01 -10.14
C ASN A 142 -12.68 9.21 -11.07
N ASP A 143 -12.36 10.36 -10.51
CA ASP A 143 -12.06 11.60 -11.24
C ASP A 143 -10.64 11.59 -11.80
N VAL A 144 -10.40 12.43 -12.80
CA VAL A 144 -9.12 12.56 -13.49
C VAL A 144 -8.64 13.99 -13.36
N TRP A 145 -7.42 14.14 -12.89
CA TRP A 145 -6.69 15.39 -12.81
C TRP A 145 -5.46 15.33 -13.69
N ARG A 146 -5.10 16.46 -14.31
CA ARG A 146 -3.82 16.64 -14.99
C ARG A 146 -3.00 17.68 -14.26
N TYR A 147 -1.68 17.54 -14.30
CA TYR A 147 -0.77 18.58 -13.87
C TYR A 147 -0.46 19.51 -15.05
N ASP A 148 -0.71 20.80 -14.88
CA ASP A 148 -0.30 21.86 -15.79
C ASP A 148 1.11 22.34 -15.41
N GLU A 149 2.09 22.10 -16.28
CA GLU A 149 3.48 22.49 -16.04
C GLU A 149 3.70 24.01 -16.13
N GLU A 150 2.92 24.71 -16.96
CA GLU A 150 3.05 26.16 -17.14
C GLU A 150 2.50 26.90 -15.92
N GLY A 151 1.28 26.54 -15.50
CA GLY A 151 0.63 27.12 -14.32
C GLY A 151 1.09 26.53 -12.99
N LYS A 152 1.87 25.44 -13.00
CA LYS A 152 2.31 24.67 -11.82
C LYS A 152 1.15 24.33 -10.87
N LYS A 153 0.07 23.79 -11.44
CA LYS A 153 -1.16 23.50 -10.71
C LYS A 153 -1.82 22.23 -11.22
N TRP A 154 -2.64 21.62 -10.37
CA TRP A 154 -3.49 20.51 -10.76
C TRP A 154 -4.82 21.04 -11.31
N GLU A 155 -5.23 20.53 -12.47
CA GLU A 155 -6.48 20.87 -13.13
C GLU A 155 -7.38 19.64 -13.25
N GLY A 156 -8.64 19.76 -12.86
CA GLY A 156 -9.64 18.71 -13.04
C GLY A 156 -10.00 18.56 -14.52
N VAL A 157 -9.90 17.32 -15.04
CA VAL A 157 -10.21 16.97 -16.44
C VAL A 157 -11.57 16.31 -16.54
N LEU A 158 -11.86 15.36 -15.64
CA LEU A 158 -13.10 14.60 -15.64
C LEU A 158 -13.54 14.33 -14.21
N ARG A 159 -14.84 14.44 -13.93
CA ARG A 159 -15.39 14.18 -12.58
C ARG A 159 -15.56 12.70 -12.25
N GLU A 160 -15.78 11.86 -13.24
CA GLU A 160 -15.95 10.42 -13.02
C GLU A 160 -15.71 9.63 -14.31
N ILE A 161 -14.85 8.61 -14.24
CA ILE A 161 -14.80 7.53 -15.21
C ILE A 161 -15.83 6.48 -14.77
N GLN A 162 -16.89 6.32 -15.57
CA GLN A 162 -17.94 5.33 -15.30
C GLN A 162 -17.37 3.91 -15.27
N TYR A 163 -17.91 3.08 -14.37
CA TYR A 163 -17.52 1.68 -14.20
C TYR A 163 -16.05 1.43 -13.80
N ALA A 164 -15.36 2.46 -13.32
CA ALA A 164 -13.95 2.36 -12.91
C ALA A 164 -13.76 2.16 -11.39
N SER A 165 -14.81 1.84 -10.63
CA SER A 165 -14.67 1.53 -9.21
C SER A 165 -13.67 0.39 -9.01
N SER A 166 -12.76 0.59 -8.06
CA SER A 166 -11.66 -0.31 -7.74
C SER A 166 -10.71 -0.62 -8.92
N ALA A 167 -10.72 0.20 -9.98
CA ALA A 167 -9.87 0.00 -11.14
C ALA A 167 -8.41 0.39 -10.87
N THR A 168 -7.52 -0.17 -11.68
CA THR A 168 -6.13 0.29 -11.81
C THR A 168 -5.95 0.94 -13.17
N PHE A 169 -5.14 1.99 -13.22
CA PHE A 169 -4.99 2.81 -14.43
C PHE A 169 -3.57 2.66 -14.98
N LEU A 170 -3.47 2.38 -16.28
CA LEU A 170 -2.20 2.20 -16.99
C LEU A 170 -2.18 3.02 -18.28
N PRO A 171 -1.04 3.64 -18.63
CA PRO A 171 -0.87 4.25 -19.94
C PRO A 171 -0.63 3.13 -20.97
N VAL A 172 -1.54 3.01 -21.95
CA VAL A 172 -1.46 1.98 -23.01
C VAL A 172 -1.61 2.62 -24.38
N ARG A 173 -0.79 2.16 -25.34
CA ARG A 173 -0.99 2.47 -26.76
C ARG A 173 -1.94 1.44 -27.36
N LEU A 174 -3.12 1.89 -27.75
CA LEU A 174 -4.16 1.03 -28.32
C LEU A 174 -4.43 1.42 -29.77
N ASN A 175 -4.77 0.42 -30.59
CA ASN A 175 -5.36 0.66 -31.90
C ASN A 175 -6.88 0.81 -31.72
N VAL A 176 -7.36 2.05 -31.82
CA VAL A 176 -8.77 2.38 -31.61
C VAL A 176 -9.73 1.67 -32.58
N LEU A 177 -9.27 1.35 -33.80
CA LEU A 177 -10.07 0.60 -34.79
C LEU A 177 -10.32 -0.85 -34.39
N ARG A 178 -9.56 -1.40 -33.43
CA ARG A 178 -9.78 -2.75 -32.88
C ARG A 178 -10.70 -2.76 -31.67
N LEU A 179 -11.01 -1.60 -31.07
CA LEU A 179 -11.85 -1.50 -29.87
C LEU A 179 -13.35 -1.52 -30.18
N THR A 180 -13.77 -1.11 -31.37
CA THR A 180 -15.19 -1.03 -31.77
C THR A 180 -15.86 -2.39 -32.05
N LYS A 181 -15.19 -3.50 -31.77
CA LYS A 181 -15.72 -4.87 -31.91
C LYS A 181 -16.04 -5.55 -30.57
N MET A 182 -15.98 -4.83 -29.46
CA MET A 182 -16.42 -5.29 -28.14
C MET A 182 -17.80 -4.73 -27.81
#